data_AF-A0A970EMR4-F1
#
_entry.id   AF-A0A970EMR4-F1
#
_cell.length_a   1.000
_cell.length_b   1.000
_cell.length_c   1.000
_cell.angle_alpha   90.00
_cell.angle_beta   90.00
_cell.angle_gamma   90.00
#
_symmetry.space_group_name_H-M   'P 1'
#
loop_
_entity.id
_entity.type
_entity.pdbx_description
1 polymer ?
#
loop_
_entity_poly.entity_id
_entity_poly.type
_entity_poly.pdbx_seq_one_letter_code
_entity_poly.pdbx_strand_id
1 'polypeptide(L)'
;ASPYRETENMKDGSDAIADWPILNALINAVNGATWISVHHGGGVGIGLSIHAGMVVVADGTDESAARLERVLTTDPGTGVVRHADAGYEIAIRTARAKGIKIPMLDGRD
;
A
#
# COMPACT_ATOMS: atom_id res chain seq x y z
N ALA A 1 0.89 3.09 -8.81
CA ALA A 1 2.06 3.59 -9.55
C ALA A 1 1.57 4.35 -10.76
N SER A 2 1.80 5.65 -10.78
CA SER A 2 1.42 6.55 -11.88
C SER A 2 2.43 7.71 -11.93
N PRO A 3 3.49 7.60 -12.77
CA PRO A 3 4.58 8.58 -12.84
C PRO A 3 4.17 9.99 -13.24
N TYR A 4 2.96 10.16 -13.77
CA TYR A 4 2.41 11.45 -14.21
C TYR A 4 1.30 11.95 -13.28
N ARG A 5 1.18 11.35 -12.08
CA ARG A 5 0.18 11.71 -11.08
C ARG A 5 0.63 11.30 -9.66
N GLU A 6 0.09 10.22 -9.08
CA GLU A 6 0.30 9.89 -7.66
C GLU A 6 1.75 9.57 -7.26
N THR A 7 2.58 9.15 -8.20
CA THR A 7 3.98 8.79 -7.94
C THR A 7 4.92 9.61 -8.81
N GLU A 8 4.49 10.78 -9.25
CA GLU A 8 5.34 11.74 -9.96
C GLU A 8 6.37 12.35 -9.00
N ASN A 9 7.64 12.40 -9.43
CA ASN A 9 8.76 12.99 -8.70
C ASN A 9 8.94 12.38 -7.29
N MET A 10 8.98 11.05 -7.21
CA MET A 10 9.35 10.40 -5.97
C MET A 10 10.77 10.83 -5.57
N LYS A 11 11.02 11.02 -4.27
CA LYS A 11 12.30 11.51 -3.73
C LYS A 11 13.52 10.70 -4.20
N ASP A 12 13.35 9.41 -4.44
CA ASP A 12 14.37 8.46 -4.87
C ASP A 12 14.30 8.12 -6.38
N GLY A 13 13.38 8.73 -7.13
CA GLY A 13 13.14 8.45 -8.55
C GLY A 13 12.39 7.13 -8.82
N SER A 14 11.77 6.52 -7.81
CA SER A 14 11.01 5.26 -7.93
C SER A 14 9.64 5.38 -8.62
N ASP A 15 9.41 6.45 -9.37
CA ASP A 15 8.13 6.86 -9.94
C ASP A 15 7.39 5.73 -10.65
N ALA A 16 8.12 4.95 -11.47
CA ALA A 16 7.57 3.90 -12.33
C ALA A 16 7.50 2.50 -11.68
N ILE A 17 7.97 2.34 -10.44
CA ILE A 17 7.94 1.03 -9.76
C ILE A 17 6.49 0.62 -9.48
N ALA A 18 6.04 -0.43 -10.18
CA ALA A 18 4.68 -0.94 -10.11
C ALA A 18 4.51 -2.16 -9.17
N ASP A 19 5.55 -2.57 -8.46
CA ASP A 19 5.46 -3.69 -7.50
C ASP A 19 4.50 -3.36 -6.35
N TRP A 20 4.52 -2.11 -5.85
CA TRP A 20 3.71 -1.65 -4.72
C TRP A 20 2.19 -1.87 -4.87
N PRO A 21 1.52 -1.47 -5.96
CA PRO A 21 0.10 -1.77 -6.14
C PRO A 21 -0.20 -3.26 -6.28
N ILE A 22 0.72 -4.07 -6.85
CA ILE A 22 0.54 -5.53 -6.92
C ILE A 22 0.65 -6.14 -5.53
N LEU A 23 1.63 -5.73 -4.72
CA LEU A 23 1.78 -6.15 -3.33
C LEU A 23 0.59 -5.71 -2.47
N ASN A 24 0.04 -4.52 -2.69
CA ASN A 24 -1.17 -4.05 -2.01
C ASN A 24 -2.38 -4.97 -2.31
N ALA A 25 -2.59 -5.36 -3.57
CA ALA A 25 -3.62 -6.33 -3.90
C ALA A 25 -3.39 -7.69 -3.22
N LEU A 26 -2.16 -8.21 -3.27
CA LEU A 26 -1.84 -9.52 -2.68
C LEU A 26 -2.00 -9.52 -1.15
N ILE A 27 -1.51 -8.48 -0.45
CA ILE A 27 -1.59 -8.42 1.02
C ILE A 27 -3.05 -8.28 1.48
N ASN A 28 -3.86 -7.50 0.76
CA ASN A 28 -5.29 -7.40 1.06
C ASN A 28 -6.03 -8.71 0.80
N ALA A 29 -5.61 -9.50 -0.21
CA ALA A 29 -6.22 -10.79 -0.53
C ALA A 29 -6.04 -11.78 0.61
N VAL A 30 -4.81 -11.90 1.12
CA VAL A 30 -4.51 -12.81 2.22
C VAL A 30 -5.07 -12.34 3.56
N ASN A 31 -5.35 -11.04 3.72
CA ASN A 31 -5.89 -10.47 4.95
C ASN A 31 -7.43 -10.50 5.04
N GLY A 32 -8.12 -10.98 4.00
CA GLY A 32 -9.56 -11.23 4.05
C GLY A 32 -10.41 -10.06 3.59
N ALA A 33 -9.92 -9.26 2.64
CA ALA A 33 -10.75 -8.41 1.81
C ALA A 33 -11.98 -9.16 1.27
N THR A 34 -13.13 -8.49 1.13
CA THR A 34 -14.30 -9.10 0.48
C THR A 34 -14.11 -9.15 -1.03
N TRP A 35 -13.56 -8.10 -1.63
CA TRP A 35 -13.09 -8.15 -3.02
C TRP A 35 -11.91 -7.20 -3.25
N ILE A 36 -11.13 -7.54 -4.26
CA ILE A 36 -9.94 -6.82 -4.68
C ILE A 36 -9.98 -6.63 -6.19
N SER A 37 -9.42 -5.53 -6.65
CA SER A 37 -9.24 -5.23 -8.05
C SER A 37 -7.79 -4.84 -8.33
N VAL A 38 -7.28 -5.24 -9.49
CA VAL A 38 -6.02 -4.75 -10.06
C VAL A 38 -6.33 -4.20 -11.43
N HIS A 39 -6.13 -2.91 -11.61
CA HIS A 39 -6.50 -2.20 -12.83
C HIS A 39 -5.30 -1.52 -13.47
N HIS A 40 -5.41 -1.38 -14.78
CA HIS A 40 -4.44 -0.68 -15.61
C HIS A 40 -5.06 0.59 -16.21
N GLY A 41 -4.28 1.67 -16.22
CA GLY A 41 -4.58 2.89 -16.98
C GLY A 41 -5.69 3.79 -16.41
N GLY A 42 -6.24 3.47 -15.23
CA GLY A 42 -7.23 4.35 -14.59
C GLY A 42 -6.66 5.76 -14.36
N GLY A 43 -7.46 6.78 -14.66
CA GLY A 43 -7.12 8.19 -14.51
C GLY A 43 -6.27 8.75 -15.64
N VAL A 44 -5.08 8.18 -15.87
CA VAL A 44 -4.06 8.75 -16.77
C VAL A 44 -3.99 8.07 -18.15
N GLY A 45 -4.71 6.98 -18.38
CA GLY A 45 -4.77 6.28 -19.67
C GLY A 45 -3.89 5.04 -19.76
N ILE A 46 -4.09 4.28 -20.85
CA ILE A 46 -3.39 3.01 -21.12
C ILE A 46 -1.87 3.25 -21.16
N GLY A 47 -1.12 2.37 -20.51
CA GLY A 47 0.33 2.41 -20.39
C GLY A 47 0.86 3.20 -19.19
N LEU A 48 0.02 4.01 -18.53
CA LEU A 48 0.50 5.10 -17.66
C LEU A 48 0.21 4.90 -16.17
N SER A 49 -0.57 3.89 -15.80
CA SER A 49 -0.76 3.53 -14.39
C SER A 49 -1.05 2.05 -14.16
N ILE A 50 -0.63 1.57 -12.99
CA ILE A 50 -1.07 0.31 -12.38
C ILE A 50 -1.50 0.64 -10.95
N HIS A 51 -2.69 0.20 -10.56
CA HIS A 51 -3.25 0.44 -9.23
C HIS A 51 -4.13 -0.73 -8.78
N ALA A 52 -4.33 -0.80 -7.47
CA ALA A 52 -5.18 -1.79 -6.83
C ALA A 52 -6.30 -1.10 -6.03
N GLY A 53 -7.44 -1.78 -5.94
CA GLY A 53 -8.57 -1.41 -5.11
C GLY A 53 -8.94 -2.53 -4.16
N MET A 54 -9.50 -2.16 -3.03
CA MET A 54 -9.77 -3.05 -1.90
C MET A 54 -11.10 -2.66 -1.26
N VAL A 55 -12.00 -3.63 -1.05
CA VAL A 55 -13.22 -3.44 -0.24
C VAL A 55 -13.46 -4.62 0.72
N VAL A 56 -13.80 -4.30 1.97
CA VAL A 56 -14.13 -5.24 3.05
C VAL A 56 -15.49 -4.86 3.61
N VAL A 57 -16.35 -5.86 3.80
CA VAL A 57 -17.68 -5.69 4.36
C VAL A 57 -17.62 -5.82 5.89
N ALA A 58 -18.21 -4.85 6.58
CA ALA A 58 -18.49 -4.90 8.00
C ALA A 58 -19.93 -5.40 8.20
N ASP A 59 -20.11 -6.71 8.36
CA ASP A 59 -21.43 -7.34 8.51
C ASP A 59 -21.87 -7.54 9.98
N GLY A 60 -21.04 -7.12 10.93
CA GLY A 60 -21.31 -7.23 12.37
C GLY A 60 -20.87 -8.55 13.01
N THR A 61 -20.26 -9.47 12.26
CA THR A 61 -19.69 -10.72 12.80
C THR A 61 -18.29 -10.53 13.40
N ASP A 62 -17.92 -11.38 14.35
CA ASP A 62 -16.55 -11.42 14.89
C ASP A 62 -15.51 -11.72 13.79
N GLU A 63 -15.90 -12.50 12.79
CA GLU A 63 -15.04 -12.79 11.64
C GLU A 63 -14.77 -11.53 10.81
N SER A 64 -15.80 -10.71 10.52
CA SER A 64 -15.59 -9.46 9.80
C SER A 64 -14.79 -8.46 10.62
N ALA A 65 -14.95 -8.41 11.95
CA ALA A 65 -14.10 -7.62 12.82
C ALA A 65 -12.61 -7.98 12.68
N ALA A 66 -12.27 -9.28 12.67
CA ALA A 66 -10.89 -9.74 12.49
C ALA A 66 -10.33 -9.47 11.07
N ARG A 67 -11.17 -9.49 10.04
CA ARG A 67 -10.78 -9.11 8.66
C ARG A 67 -10.55 -7.60 8.56
N LEU A 68 -11.44 -6.79 9.13
CA LEU A 68 -11.34 -5.34 9.18
C LEU A 68 -10.05 -4.89 9.86
N GLU A 69 -9.73 -5.46 11.03
CA GLU A 69 -8.49 -5.14 11.75
C GLU A 69 -7.26 -5.36 10.87
N ARG A 70 -7.18 -6.52 10.21
CA ARG A 70 -6.03 -6.85 9.35
C ARG A 70 -5.96 -5.97 8.12
N VAL A 71 -7.03 -5.87 7.35
CA VAL A 71 -6.98 -5.14 6.07
C VAL A 71 -6.84 -3.64 6.27
N LEU A 72 -7.56 -3.04 7.23
CA LEU A 72 -7.44 -1.61 7.52
C LEU A 72 -6.11 -1.25 8.23
N THR A 73 -5.35 -2.25 8.67
CA THR A 73 -3.96 -2.07 9.09
C THR A 73 -3.00 -2.13 7.91
N THR A 74 -3.09 -3.18 7.08
CA THR A 74 -2.10 -3.43 6.02
C THR A 74 -2.29 -2.61 4.76
N ASP A 75 -3.52 -2.25 4.41
CA ASP A 75 -3.80 -1.43 3.23
C ASP A 75 -3.12 -0.05 3.32
N PRO A 76 -3.41 0.79 4.34
CA PRO A 76 -2.68 2.04 4.53
C PRO A 76 -1.22 1.79 4.96
N GLY A 77 -0.95 0.70 5.69
CA GLY A 77 0.39 0.32 6.10
C GLY A 77 1.35 0.16 4.90
N THR A 78 0.88 -0.44 3.81
CA THR A 78 1.65 -0.58 2.56
C THR A 78 2.04 0.78 1.98
N GLY A 79 1.14 1.78 2.08
CA GLY A 79 1.43 3.16 1.70
C GLY A 79 2.54 3.79 2.54
N VAL A 80 2.54 3.56 3.86
CA VAL A 80 3.62 4.02 4.74
C VAL A 80 4.94 3.34 4.40
N VAL A 81 4.93 2.01 4.20
CA VAL A 81 6.14 1.25 3.82
C VAL A 81 6.72 1.77 2.51
N ARG A 82 5.89 1.94 1.48
CA ARG A 82 6.32 2.46 0.16
C ARG A 82 7.05 3.80 0.28
N HIS A 83 6.49 4.74 1.03
CA HIS A 83 7.09 6.07 1.14
C HIS A 83 8.28 6.10 2.11
N ALA A 84 8.33 5.18 3.09
CA ALA A 84 9.49 5.03 3.95
C ALA A 84 10.68 4.45 3.16
N ASP A 85 10.42 3.47 2.28
CA ASP A 85 11.40 2.90 1.36
C ASP A 85 11.97 3.97 0.40
N ALA A 86 11.11 4.83 -0.15
CA ALA A 86 11.51 5.99 -0.95
C ALA A 86 12.20 7.13 -0.14
N GLY A 87 12.42 6.94 1.17
CA GLY A 87 13.22 7.84 2.00
C GLY A 87 12.47 9.06 2.56
N TYR A 88 11.13 9.08 2.58
CA TYR A 88 10.37 10.18 3.17
C TYR A 88 10.38 10.11 4.71
N GLU A 89 10.90 11.15 5.37
CA GLU A 89 11.10 11.18 6.82
C GLU A 89 9.78 11.07 7.59
N ILE A 90 8.69 11.63 7.06
CA ILE A 90 7.36 11.51 7.66
C ILE A 90 6.87 10.06 7.66
N ALA A 91 7.14 9.30 6.61
CA ALA A 91 6.74 7.90 6.50
C ALA A 91 7.60 7.02 7.42
N ILE A 92 8.90 7.26 7.50
CA ILE A 92 9.81 6.58 8.44
C ILE A 92 9.37 6.82 9.89
N ARG A 93 9.06 8.08 10.27
CA ARG A 93 8.54 8.40 11.60
C ARG A 93 7.21 7.72 11.88
N THR A 94 6.32 7.68 10.89
CA THR A 94 5.02 7.00 11.00
C THR A 94 5.20 5.50 11.21
N ALA A 95 6.09 4.86 10.44
CA ALA A 95 6.40 3.44 10.57
C ALA A 95 6.89 3.10 11.98
N ARG A 96 7.86 3.87 12.50
CA ARG A 96 8.37 3.71 13.87
C ARG A 96 7.29 3.93 14.92
N ALA A 97 6.50 5.00 14.80
CA ALA A 97 5.45 5.33 15.76
C ALA A 97 4.31 4.31 15.79
N LYS A 98 4.04 3.63 14.67
CA LYS A 98 3.00 2.60 14.54
C LYS A 98 3.53 1.17 14.67
N GLY A 99 4.84 0.99 14.88
CA GLY A 99 5.46 -0.34 14.99
C GLY A 99 5.39 -1.15 13.69
N ILE A 100 5.37 -0.49 12.53
CA ILE A 100 5.38 -1.17 11.23
C ILE A 100 6.76 -1.79 11.01
N LYS A 101 6.80 -3.11 10.83
CA LYS A 101 8.04 -3.85 10.59
C LYS A 101 8.53 -3.61 9.17
N ILE A 102 9.68 -2.95 9.03
CA ILE A 102 10.32 -2.71 7.73
C ILE A 102 11.76 -3.25 7.83
N PRO A 103 12.03 -4.48 7.32
CA PRO A 103 13.29 -5.17 7.55
C PRO A 103 14.55 -4.36 7.21
N MET A 104 14.46 -3.49 6.20
CA MET A 104 15.58 -2.66 5.73
C MET A 104 15.82 -1.39 6.56
N LEU A 105 14.87 -0.99 7.42
CA LEU A 105 15.01 0.15 8.32
C LEU A 105 15.55 -0.24 9.70
N ASP A 106 15.31 -1.47 10.14
CA ASP A 106 15.68 -1.97 11.48
C ASP A 106 17.15 -2.45 11.56
N GLY A 107 18.03 -1.96 10.67
CA GLY A 107 19.44 -2.37 10.56
C GLY A 107 20.43 -1.23 10.27
N ARG A 108 20.02 0.03 10.47
CA ARG A 108 20.91 1.20 10.40
C ARG A 108 20.84 1.96 11.73
N ASP A 109 21.52 1.41 12.72
CA ASP A 109 21.95 2.15 13.91
C ASP A 109 23.33 2.79 13.63
#